data_AF-A0A376CMD0-F1
#
_entry.id   AF-A0A376CMD0-F1
#
_cell.length_a   1.000
_cell.length_b   1.000
_cell.length_c   1.000
_cell.angle_alpha   90.00
_cell.angle_beta   90.00
_cell.angle_gamma   90.00
#
_symmetry.space_group_name_H-M   'P 1'
#
loop_
_entity.id
_entity.type
_entity.pdbx_description
1 polymer ?
#
loop_
_entity_poly.entity_id
_entity_poly.type
_entity_poly.pdbx_seq_one_letter_code
_entity_poly.pdbx_strand_id
1 'polypeptide(L)'
;MNDSLVLAIVDKREECTVIWRVETTPGFAALSGAWDTDDAEHVERLTADAHVIDAAAEDPLGQVRKNMKDAGAPSVPTGEKQLAFTGEPHARRAWEVAVQAAELVEYWNVAAVQRKVKGDADYAPLPVDAAGATATA
;
A
#
# COMPACT_ATOMS: atom_id res chain seq x y z
N MET A 1 6.41 4.19 17.93
CA MET A 1 5.35 4.44 16.93
C MET A 1 5.78 3.70 15.69
N ASN A 2 5.15 2.56 15.39
CA ASN A 2 5.52 1.80 14.21
C ASN A 2 5.00 2.56 12.99
N ASP A 3 5.92 3.23 12.30
CA ASP A 3 5.75 3.58 10.90
C ASP A 3 5.47 2.27 10.14
N SER A 4 4.22 2.02 9.75
CA SER A 4 3.92 0.88 8.89
C SER A 4 4.60 1.10 7.53
N LEU A 5 5.75 0.45 7.36
CA LEU A 5 6.59 0.51 6.16
C LEU A 5 6.01 -0.29 4.98
N VAL A 6 4.82 -0.87 5.16
CA VAL A 6 4.24 -1.86 4.24
C VAL A 6 2.73 -1.67 4.16
N LEU A 7 2.20 -1.71 2.93
CA LEU A 7 0.78 -1.87 2.66
C LEU A 7 0.50 -3.34 2.32
N ALA A 8 -0.58 -3.88 2.85
CA ALA A 8 -1.12 -5.18 2.44
C ALA A 8 -2.43 -4.95 1.70
N ILE A 9 -2.43 -5.15 0.39
CA ILE A 9 -3.62 -5.10 -0.45
C ILE A 9 -4.29 -6.47 -0.38
N VAL A 10 -5.46 -6.54 0.24
CA VAL A 10 -6.16 -7.78 0.55
C VAL A 10 -7.44 -7.87 -0.26
N ASP A 11 -7.57 -8.93 -1.05
CA ASP A 11 -8.80 -9.31 -1.73
C ASP A 11 -9.34 -10.59 -1.09
N LYS A 12 -10.33 -10.45 -0.21
CA LYS A 12 -11.02 -11.58 0.42
C LYS A 12 -12.10 -12.12 -0.52
N ARG A 13 -12.05 -13.43 -0.78
CA ARG A 13 -13.06 -14.20 -1.54
C ARG A 13 -13.65 -15.28 -0.63
N GLU A 14 -14.69 -15.94 -1.10
CA GLU A 14 -15.33 -17.03 -0.34
C GLU A 14 -14.41 -18.24 -0.16
N GLU A 15 -13.54 -18.52 -1.15
CA GLU A 15 -12.70 -19.73 -1.18
C GLU A 15 -11.22 -19.44 -0.89
N CYS A 16 -10.77 -18.19 -0.99
CA CYS A 16 -9.38 -17.81 -0.75
C CYS A 16 -9.23 -16.32 -0.43
N THR A 17 -8.04 -15.92 0.01
CA THR A 17 -7.64 -14.53 0.17
C THR A 17 -6.36 -14.29 -0.61
N VAL A 18 -6.40 -13.30 -1.51
CA VAL A 18 -5.21 -12.84 -2.24
C VAL A 18 -4.63 -11.63 -1.52
N ILE A 19 -3.34 -11.66 -1.25
CA ILE A 19 -2.62 -10.59 -0.57
C ILE A 19 -1.46 -10.14 -1.43
N TRP A 20 -1.40 -8.84 -1.75
CA TRP A 20 -0.24 -8.20 -2.34
C TRP A 20 0.42 -7.27 -1.34
N ARG A 21 1.75 -7.37 -1.24
CA ARG A 21 2.55 -6.54 -0.35
C ARG A 21 3.22 -5.42 -1.12
N VAL A 22 3.06 -4.21 -0.61
CA VAL A 22 3.67 -3.00 -1.17
C VAL A 22 4.60 -2.37 -0.15
N GLU A 23 5.90 -2.32 -0.42
CA GLU A 23 6.88 -1.62 0.42
C GLU A 23 6.74 -0.11 0.22
N THR A 24 6.62 0.63 1.32
CA THR A 24 6.59 2.10 1.30
C THR A 24 7.98 2.70 1.54
N THR A 25 8.95 1.87 1.96
CA THR A 25 10.32 2.29 2.26
C THR A 25 11.09 2.63 0.97
N PRO A 26 11.74 3.81 0.90
CA PRO A 26 12.60 4.16 -0.22
C PRO A 26 13.77 3.18 -0.38
N GLY A 27 14.12 2.85 -1.63
CA GLY A 27 15.24 1.96 -1.95
C GLY A 27 14.88 0.48 -2.07
N PHE A 28 13.64 0.11 -1.76
CA PHE A 28 13.09 -1.22 -2.04
C PHE A 28 12.17 -1.18 -3.27
N ALA A 29 11.98 -2.34 -3.92
CA ALA A 29 10.96 -2.46 -4.94
C ALA A 29 9.58 -2.33 -4.30
N ALA A 30 8.76 -1.43 -4.82
CA ALA A 30 7.45 -1.14 -4.23
C ALA A 30 6.55 -2.39 -4.21
N LEU A 31 6.52 -3.21 -5.26
CA LEU A 31 5.84 -4.52 -5.22
C LEU A 31 6.81 -5.60 -4.70
N SER A 32 6.59 -6.11 -3.49
CA SER A 32 7.55 -7.02 -2.83
C SER A 32 7.10 -8.46 -2.67
N GLY A 33 5.81 -8.76 -2.81
CA GLY A 33 5.33 -10.14 -2.76
C GLY A 33 3.82 -10.29 -2.99
N ALA A 34 3.42 -11.50 -3.33
CA ALA A 34 2.02 -11.90 -3.51
C ALA A 34 1.78 -13.30 -2.93
N TRP A 35 0.64 -13.48 -2.27
CA TRP A 35 0.20 -14.75 -1.70
C TRP A 35 -1.26 -15.01 -2.03
N ASP A 36 -1.61 -16.28 -2.14
CA ASP A 36 -2.97 -16.79 -2.27
C ASP A 36 -3.13 -17.90 -1.23
N THR A 37 -4.10 -17.76 -0.33
CA THR A 37 -4.28 -18.68 0.79
C THR A 37 -5.72 -18.68 1.29
N ASP A 38 -6.22 -19.85 1.66
CA ASP A 38 -7.51 -20.07 2.34
C ASP A 38 -7.36 -20.14 3.88
N ASP A 39 -6.13 -20.12 4.38
CA ASP A 39 -5.80 -20.21 5.80
C ASP A 39 -5.85 -18.84 6.50
N ALA A 40 -6.77 -18.71 7.47
CA ALA A 40 -6.95 -17.48 8.24
C ALA A 40 -5.71 -17.11 9.08
N GLU A 41 -5.00 -18.09 9.65
CA GLU A 41 -3.79 -17.83 10.44
C GLU A 41 -2.66 -17.28 9.54
N HIS A 42 -2.57 -17.79 8.30
CA HIS A 42 -1.65 -17.26 7.31
C HIS A 42 -1.98 -15.82 6.91
N VAL A 43 -3.26 -15.50 6.70
CA VAL A 43 -3.71 -14.13 6.42
C VAL A 43 -3.31 -13.19 7.56
N GLU A 44 -3.62 -13.55 8.81
CA GLU A 44 -3.28 -12.75 9.99
C GLU A 44 -1.77 -12.48 10.05
N ARG A 45 -0.95 -13.53 9.87
CA ARG A 45 0.51 -13.41 9.86
C ARG A 45 1.04 -12.49 8.75
N LEU A 46 0.43 -12.52 7.56
CA LEU A 46 0.86 -11.68 6.43
C LEU A 46 0.43 -10.22 6.60
N THR A 47 -0.61 -9.95 7.39
CA THR A 47 -1.15 -8.60 7.61
C THR A 47 -0.75 -7.95 8.94
N ALA A 48 -0.15 -8.68 9.87
CA ALA A 48 0.08 -8.25 11.26
C ALA A 48 0.78 -6.89 11.42
N ASP A 49 1.77 -6.60 10.56
CA ASP A 49 2.56 -5.36 10.60
C ASP A 49 2.31 -4.43 9.41
N ALA A 50 1.27 -4.71 8.62
CA ALA A 50 0.96 -3.97 7.40
C ALA A 50 -0.28 -3.09 7.57
N HIS A 51 -0.31 -1.96 6.85
CA HIS A 51 -1.55 -1.22 6.68
C HIS A 51 -2.42 -1.97 5.66
N VAL A 52 -3.52 -2.54 6.13
CA VAL A 52 -4.42 -3.35 5.30
C VAL A 52 -5.33 -2.45 4.47
N ILE A 53 -5.34 -2.70 3.16
CA ILE A 53 -6.22 -2.06 2.19
C ILE A 53 -7.11 -3.15 1.60
N ASP A 54 -8.43 -2.98 1.74
CA ASP A 54 -9.40 -3.87 1.12
C ASP A 54 -9.52 -3.55 -0.38
N ALA A 55 -9.04 -4.47 -1.21
CA ALA A 55 -9.08 -4.35 -2.67
C ALA A 55 -10.51 -4.39 -3.23
N ALA A 56 -11.49 -4.86 -2.45
CA ALA A 56 -12.89 -4.92 -2.85
C ALA A 56 -13.66 -3.62 -2.55
N ALA A 57 -13.07 -2.68 -1.82
CA ALA A 57 -13.69 -1.39 -1.52
C ALA A 57 -13.95 -0.56 -2.79
N GLU A 58 -14.91 0.36 -2.72
CA GLU A 58 -15.25 1.26 -3.85
C GLU A 58 -14.10 2.19 -4.24
N ASP A 59 -13.31 2.64 -3.26
CA ASP A 59 -12.07 3.42 -3.47
C ASP A 59 -10.97 2.95 -2.51
N PRO A 60 -10.28 1.82 -2.81
CA PRO A 60 -9.31 1.20 -1.91
C PRO A 60 -8.16 2.12 -1.48
N LEU A 61 -7.80 3.09 -2.34
CA LEU A 61 -6.67 3.99 -2.11
C LEU A 61 -7.10 5.43 -1.80
N GLY A 62 -8.40 5.70 -1.68
CA GLY A 62 -8.94 7.03 -1.46
C GLY A 62 -8.36 7.71 -0.23
N GLN A 63 -8.29 6.97 0.87
CA GLN A 63 -7.75 7.47 2.13
C GLN A 63 -6.23 7.75 2.04
N VAL A 64 -5.46 6.89 1.36
CA VAL A 64 -4.03 7.12 1.12
C VAL A 64 -3.81 8.40 0.30
N ARG A 65 -4.56 8.58 -0.79
CA ARG A 65 -4.48 9.78 -1.65
C ARG A 65 -4.83 11.05 -0.87
N LYS A 66 -5.87 10.99 -0.03
CA LYS A 66 -6.26 12.09 0.87
C LYS A 66 -5.14 12.45 1.84
N ASN A 67 -4.56 11.45 2.50
CA ASN A 67 -3.46 11.67 3.45
C ASN A 67 -2.23 12.28 2.79
N MET A 68 -1.87 11.82 1.58
CA MET A 68 -0.79 12.43 0.79
C MET A 68 -1.07 13.90 0.48
N LYS A 69 -2.30 14.23 0.08
CA LYS A 69 -2.72 15.61 -0.19
C LYS A 69 -2.62 16.48 1.06
N ASP A 70 -3.11 15.99 2.20
CA ASP A 70 -3.07 16.70 3.48
C ASP A 70 -1.62 16.89 3.97
N ALA A 71 -0.73 15.95 3.66
CA ALA A 71 0.71 16.04 3.92
C ALA A 71 1.48 16.91 2.89
N GLY A 72 0.76 17.58 1.99
CA GLY A 72 1.34 18.55 1.05
C GLY A 72 1.95 17.95 -0.21
N ALA A 73 1.61 16.71 -0.59
CA ALA A 73 2.01 16.16 -1.87
C ALA A 73 1.37 17.00 -3.01
N PRO A 74 2.15 17.52 -3.96
CA PRO A 74 1.59 18.14 -5.16
C PRO A 74 0.81 17.06 -5.94
N SER A 75 -0.30 17.44 -6.58
CA SER A 75 -1.14 16.62 -7.49
C SER A 75 -0.89 15.10 -7.46
N VAL A 76 -1.49 14.41 -6.49
CA VAL A 76 -1.41 12.95 -6.33
C VAL A 76 -1.86 12.27 -7.63
N PRO A 77 -1.03 11.39 -8.23
CA PRO A 77 -1.38 10.73 -9.48
C PRO A 77 -2.59 9.82 -9.29
N THR A 78 -3.54 9.93 -10.21
CA THR A 78 -4.67 9.01 -10.40
C THR A 78 -4.38 7.94 -11.45
N GLY A 79 -3.15 7.90 -11.96
CA GLY A 79 -2.76 7.07 -13.10
C GLY A 79 -2.89 5.57 -12.86
N GLU A 80 -3.00 4.85 -13.97
CA GLU A 80 -2.95 3.40 -14.06
C GLU A 80 -1.61 3.01 -14.70
N LYS A 81 -0.62 2.53 -13.93
CA LYS A 81 0.53 1.84 -14.53
C LYS A 81 -0.02 0.67 -15.34
N GLN A 82 0.16 0.71 -16.65
CA GLN A 82 -0.19 -0.41 -17.52
C GLN A 82 0.91 -1.47 -17.46
N LEU A 83 0.95 -2.20 -16.35
CA LEU A 83 1.71 -3.45 -16.27
C LEU A 83 0.85 -4.57 -16.84
N ALA A 84 1.47 -5.60 -17.42
CA ALA A 84 0.74 -6.76 -17.91
C ALA A 84 0.51 -7.76 -16.77
N PHE A 85 -0.74 -8.02 -16.41
CA PHE A 85 -1.07 -9.06 -15.44
C PHE A 85 -0.85 -10.46 -16.04
N THR A 86 -0.10 -11.31 -15.35
CA THR A 86 0.24 -12.67 -15.78
C THR A 86 -0.15 -13.76 -14.77
N GLY A 87 -0.88 -13.40 -13.70
CA GLY A 87 -1.31 -14.33 -12.65
C GLY A 87 -2.70 -14.92 -12.88
N GLU A 88 -3.22 -15.60 -11.85
CA GLU A 88 -4.56 -16.19 -11.85
C GLU A 88 -5.67 -15.13 -11.92
N PRO A 89 -6.79 -15.38 -12.63
CA PRO A 89 -7.83 -14.36 -12.85
C PRO A 89 -8.39 -13.73 -11.57
N HIS A 90 -8.53 -14.50 -10.48
CA HIS A 90 -9.07 -13.99 -9.20
C HIS A 90 -8.11 -13.01 -8.51
N ALA A 91 -6.80 -13.09 -8.77
CA ALA A 91 -5.80 -12.20 -8.19
C ALA A 91 -5.69 -10.85 -8.92
N ARG A 92 -6.36 -10.68 -10.07
CA ARG A 92 -6.26 -9.46 -10.90
C ARG A 92 -6.65 -8.19 -10.13
N ARG A 93 -7.76 -8.23 -9.37
CA ARG A 93 -8.25 -7.05 -8.63
C ARG A 93 -7.23 -6.59 -7.58
N ALA A 94 -6.72 -7.51 -6.77
CA ALA A 94 -5.69 -7.20 -5.78
C ALA A 94 -4.42 -6.64 -6.43
N TRP A 95 -4.03 -7.22 -7.58
CA TRP A 95 -2.88 -6.76 -8.34
C TRP A 95 -3.06 -5.34 -8.90
N GLU A 96 -4.22 -5.01 -9.49
CA GLU A 96 -4.51 -3.67 -10.02
C GLU A 96 -4.39 -2.60 -8.92
N VAL A 97 -4.94 -2.87 -7.73
CA VAL A 97 -4.85 -1.99 -6.58
C VAL A 97 -3.41 -1.89 -6.07
N ALA A 98 -2.66 -3.00 -6.04
CA ALA A 98 -1.25 -3.00 -5.63
C ALA A 98 -0.35 -2.20 -6.59
N VAL A 99 -0.61 -2.27 -7.89
CA VAL A 99 0.11 -1.48 -8.90
C VAL A 99 -0.13 0.02 -8.68
N GLN A 100 -1.38 0.43 -8.48
CA GLN A 100 -1.71 1.83 -8.17
C GLN A 100 -1.08 2.28 -6.84
N ALA A 101 -1.10 1.42 -5.81
CA ALA A 101 -0.47 1.72 -4.53
C ALA A 101 1.05 1.90 -4.67
N ALA A 102 1.71 1.06 -5.47
CA ALA A 102 3.13 1.19 -5.77
C ALA A 102 3.45 2.51 -6.48
N GLU A 103 2.60 2.99 -7.39
CA GLU A 103 2.76 4.31 -8.03
C GLU A 103 2.66 5.45 -7.02
N LEU A 104 1.72 5.36 -6.07
CA LEU A 104 1.59 6.36 -5.00
C LEU A 104 2.83 6.39 -4.11
N VAL A 105 3.41 5.23 -3.78
CA VAL A 105 4.67 5.14 -3.04
C VAL A 105 5.82 5.77 -3.83
N GLU A 106 6.00 5.40 -5.10
CA GLU A 106 7.05 5.96 -5.94
C GLU A 106 6.93 7.49 -6.04
N TYR A 107 5.70 7.99 -6.21
CA TYR A 107 5.41 9.41 -6.25
C TYR A 107 5.75 10.12 -4.92
N TRP A 108 5.30 9.56 -3.80
CA TRP A 108 5.59 10.09 -2.48
C TRP A 108 7.09 10.15 -2.21
N ASN A 109 7.82 9.11 -2.57
CA ASN A 109 9.26 9.03 -2.39
C ASN A 109 9.99 10.14 -3.17
N VAL A 110 9.56 10.44 -4.40
CA VAL A 110 10.10 11.58 -5.17
C VAL A 110 9.79 12.91 -4.48
N ALA A 111 8.55 13.12 -4.03
CA ALA A 111 8.15 14.34 -3.33
C ALA A 111 8.87 14.53 -1.98
N ALA A 112 9.12 13.45 -1.24
CA ALA A 112 9.89 13.46 0.00
C ALA A 112 11.35 13.86 -0.22
N VAL A 113 12.01 13.35 -1.28
CA VAL A 113 13.38 13.76 -1.66
C VAL A 113 13.43 15.26 -1.95
N GLN A 114 12.48 15.79 -2.73
CA GLN A 114 12.46 17.21 -3.07
C GLN A 114 12.28 18.11 -1.84
N ARG A 115 11.46 17.69 -0.87
CA ARG A 115 11.28 18.42 0.40
C ARG A 115 12.54 18.38 1.27
N LYS A 116 13.25 17.25 1.30
CA LYS A 116 14.54 17.14 2.00
C LYS A 116 15.58 18.11 1.42
N VAL A 117 15.67 18.20 0.09
CA VAL A 117 16.59 19.15 -0.59
C VAL A 117 16.26 20.61 -0.23
N LYS A 118 14.98 20.92 0.04
CA LYS A 118 14.52 22.25 0.46
C LYS A 118 14.73 22.53 1.97
N GLY A 119 15.17 21.54 2.75
CA GLY A 119 15.46 21.67 4.18
C GLY A 119 14.25 21.49 5.11
N ASP A 120 13.16 20.89 4.61
CA ASP A 120 11.84 20.88 5.29
C ASP A 120 11.65 19.70 6.29
N ALA A 121 12.19 18.50 6.02
CA ALA A 121 12.13 17.33 6.94
C ALA A 121 12.97 16.12 6.48
N ASP A 122 13.21 15.16 7.40
CA ASP A 122 13.74 13.81 7.14
C ASP A 122 12.79 12.94 6.30
N TYR A 123 13.29 11.82 5.77
CA TYR A 123 12.51 10.86 4.97
C TYR A 123 11.36 10.27 5.80
N ALA A 124 10.13 10.67 5.52
CA ALA A 124 8.93 10.09 6.11
C ALA A 124 8.33 9.04 5.15
N PRO A 125 7.87 7.87 5.64
CA PRO A 125 7.17 6.89 4.82
C PRO A 125 5.82 7.43 4.34
N LEU A 126 5.15 6.66 3.46
CA LEU A 126 3.85 7.03 2.94
C LEU A 126 2.85 7.26 4.09
N PRO A 127 2.10 8.38 4.12
CA PRO A 127 1.18 8.68 5.21
C PRO A 127 -0.06 7.79 5.11
N VAL A 128 -0.03 6.67 5.83
CA VAL A 128 -1.20 5.82 6.09
C VAL A 128 -1.87 6.26 7.39
N ASP A 129 -3.18 6.01 7.55
CA ASP A 129 -3.84 6.37 8.81
C ASP A 129 -3.17 5.67 9.99
N ALA A 130 -2.92 6.41 11.08
CA ALA A 130 -2.42 5.85 12.34
C ALA A 130 -3.40 4.85 12.98
N ALA A 131 -4.62 4.75 12.45
CA ALA A 131 -5.70 3.88 12.93
C ALA A 131 -5.56 2.44 12.37
N GLY A 132 -4.44 1.81 12.66
CA GLY A 132 -4.27 0.34 12.62
C GLY A 132 -3.62 -0.21 13.90
N ALA A 133 -3.11 0.67 14.77
CA ALA A 133 -2.56 0.27 16.05
C ALA A 133 -3.67 0.21 17.13
N THR A 134 -4.58 -0.76 17.04
CA THR A 134 -5.13 -1.34 18.27
C THR A 134 -4.03 -2.18 18.91
N ALA A 135 -3.08 -1.50 19.56
CA ALA A 135 -2.24 -2.12 20.57
C ALA A 135 -3.06 -2.21 21.85
N THR A 136 -3.62 -3.40 22.08
CA THR A 136 -4.03 -3.85 23.39
C THR A 136 -2.79 -3.91 24.29
N ALA A 137 -2.69 -3.02 25.28
CA ALA A 137 -2.14 -3.25 26.62
C ALA A 137 -2.13 -1.94 27.43
#